data_AF-A0A965FMT8-F1
#
_entry.id   AF-A0A965FMT8-F1
#
_cell.length_a   1.000
_cell.length_b   1.000
_cell.length_c   1.000
_cell.angle_alpha   90.00
_cell.angle_beta   90.00
_cell.angle_gamma   90.00
#
_symmetry.space_group_name_H-M   'P 1'
#
loop_
_entity.id
_entity.type
_entity.pdbx_description
1 polymer ?
#
loop_
_entity_poly.entity_id
_entity_poly.type
_entity_poly.pdbx_seq_one_letter_code
_entity_poly.pdbx_strand_id
1 'polypeptide(L)'
;KGLQIVEMPRNGTKGMCCGAGGARMWMEESIGVKVNDERAQEALSTGASRVATACPFCYIMMDDGVKAAGAEEDQVKVADIAIHVLDALENGDRAAAADSPFAGTAGE
;
A
#
# COMPACT_ATOMS: atom_id res chain seq x y z
N LYS A 1 12.37 -5.24 14.68
CA LYS A 1 11.16 -4.48 15.05
C LYS A 1 10.05 -4.85 14.07
N GLY A 2 8.80 -4.98 14.53
CA GLY A 2 7.65 -5.26 13.66
C GLY A 2 7.10 -4.01 12.97
N LEU A 3 5.96 -4.15 12.31
CA LEU A 3 5.25 -3.03 11.67
C LEU A 3 4.42 -2.25 12.71
N GLN A 4 4.35 -0.94 12.55
CA GLN A 4 3.33 -0.11 13.20
C GLN A 4 2.09 -0.10 12.30
N ILE A 5 0.99 -0.64 12.79
CA ILE A 5 -0.30 -0.61 12.09
C ILE A 5 -1.03 0.67 12.49
N VAL A 6 -1.47 1.43 11.51
CA VAL A 6 -2.33 2.61 11.67
C VAL A 6 -3.60 2.39 10.87
N GLU A 7 -4.72 2.90 11.38
CA GLU A 7 -6.04 2.73 10.77
C GLU A 7 -6.46 4.02 10.08
N MET A 8 -7.13 3.88 8.93
CA MET A 8 -7.85 4.98 8.30
C MET A 8 -9.00 5.47 9.19
N PRO A 9 -9.46 6.74 9.07
CA PRO A 9 -10.55 7.28 9.90
C PRO A 9 -11.82 6.43 9.90
N ARG A 10 -12.20 5.91 8.72
CA ARG A 10 -13.27 4.91 8.56
C ARG A 10 -12.67 3.50 8.51
N ASN A 11 -12.79 2.76 9.60
CA ASN A 11 -12.27 1.39 9.74
C ASN A 11 -13.28 0.45 10.42
N GLY A 12 -12.94 -0.85 10.47
CA GLY A 12 -13.77 -1.88 11.08
C GLY A 12 -15.19 -1.94 10.50
N THR A 13 -16.20 -1.86 11.37
CA THR A 13 -17.62 -1.87 10.97
C THR A 13 -18.07 -0.59 10.25
N LYS A 14 -17.22 0.44 10.21
CA LYS A 14 -17.45 1.70 9.49
C LYS A 14 -16.50 1.85 8.29
N GLY A 15 -15.85 0.76 7.85
CA GLY A 15 -14.92 0.77 6.73
C GLY A 15 -15.58 1.22 5.44
N MET A 16 -14.87 2.04 4.67
CA MET A 16 -15.32 2.50 3.34
C MET A 16 -14.71 1.62 2.24
N CYS A 17 -15.52 1.34 1.22
CA CYS A 17 -15.11 0.58 0.03
C CYS A 17 -14.11 1.36 -0.84
N CYS A 18 -13.29 0.66 -1.63
CA CYS A 18 -12.41 1.28 -2.63
C CYS A 18 -13.15 1.78 -3.89
N GLY A 19 -14.42 1.41 -4.07
CA GLY A 19 -15.26 1.85 -5.19
C GLY A 19 -15.36 0.89 -6.38
N ALA A 20 -14.49 -0.11 -6.51
CA ALA A 20 -14.48 -1.00 -7.69
C ALA A 20 -15.62 -2.04 -7.74
N GLY A 21 -16.17 -2.44 -6.58
CA GLY A 21 -17.13 -3.54 -6.48
C GLY A 21 -18.41 -3.31 -7.30
N GLY A 22 -19.08 -4.40 -7.70
CA GLY A 22 -20.33 -4.31 -8.46
C GLY A 22 -20.16 -3.72 -9.87
N ALA A 23 -19.00 -3.98 -10.51
CA ALA A 23 -18.60 -3.45 -11.82
C ALA A 23 -18.42 -1.93 -11.89
N ARG A 24 -18.45 -1.22 -10.76
CA ARG A 24 -18.30 0.24 -10.71
C ARG A 24 -16.93 0.74 -11.16
N MET A 25 -15.89 -0.09 -11.09
CA MET A 25 -14.58 0.21 -11.69
C MET A 25 -14.65 0.56 -13.19
N TRP A 26 -15.65 0.02 -13.90
CA TRP A 26 -15.84 0.21 -15.34
C TRP A 26 -16.89 1.28 -15.66
N MET A 27 -17.44 1.92 -14.63
CA MET A 27 -18.47 2.94 -14.76
C MET A 27 -17.89 4.30 -14.39
N GLU A 28 -18.26 5.32 -15.13
CA GLU A 28 -17.80 6.67 -14.82
C GLU A 28 -18.56 7.23 -13.61
N GLU A 29 -17.81 7.67 -12.59
CA GLU A 29 -18.35 8.43 -11.47
C GLU A 29 -18.52 9.88 -11.89
N SER A 30 -19.76 10.37 -11.94
CA SER A 30 -20.11 11.72 -12.39
C SER A 30 -20.63 12.62 -11.28
N ILE A 31 -20.73 12.10 -10.05
CA ILE A 31 -21.34 12.77 -8.91
C ILE A 31 -20.33 12.81 -7.77
N GLY A 32 -20.01 14.01 -7.29
CA GLY A 32 -19.17 14.20 -6.12
C GLY A 32 -17.70 13.86 -6.36
N VAL A 33 -17.04 13.37 -5.32
CA VAL A 33 -15.64 12.90 -5.36
C VAL A 33 -15.65 11.42 -5.68
N LYS A 34 -14.70 10.95 -6.50
CA LYS A 34 -14.56 9.53 -6.79
C LYS A 34 -14.30 8.75 -5.50
N VAL A 35 -14.95 7.60 -5.34
CA VAL A 35 -14.85 6.80 -4.12
C VAL A 35 -13.40 6.40 -3.80
N ASN A 36 -12.60 6.10 -4.82
CA ASN A 36 -11.18 5.77 -4.62
C ASN A 36 -10.34 6.97 -4.18
N ASP A 37 -10.59 8.17 -4.74
CA ASP A 37 -9.90 9.39 -4.33
C ASP A 37 -10.18 9.70 -2.85
N GLU A 38 -11.44 9.63 -2.43
CA GLU A 38 -11.82 9.87 -1.03
C GLU A 38 -11.15 8.84 -0.10
N ARG A 39 -11.11 7.57 -0.50
CA ARG A 39 -10.48 6.51 0.30
C ARG A 39 -8.95 6.62 0.31
N ALA A 40 -8.34 7.05 -0.79
CA ALA A 40 -6.90 7.30 -0.86
C ALA A 40 -6.47 8.46 0.03
N GLN A 41 -7.25 9.55 0.08
CA GLN A 41 -7.01 10.65 1.02
C GLN A 41 -7.06 10.20 2.48
N GLU A 42 -7.98 9.29 2.83
CA GLU A 42 -7.99 8.70 4.17
C GLU A 42 -6.69 7.93 4.46
N ALA A 43 -6.20 7.14 3.52
CA ALA A 43 -4.96 6.40 3.66
C ALA A 43 -3.76 7.35 3.84
N LEU A 44 -3.64 8.38 3.00
CA LEU A 44 -2.59 9.39 3.07
C LEU A 44 -2.63 10.17 4.39
N SER A 45 -3.82 10.49 4.90
CA SER A 45 -4.00 11.22 6.16
C SER A 45 -3.44 10.49 7.39
N THR A 46 -3.24 9.18 7.30
CA THR A 46 -2.63 8.38 8.38
C THR A 46 -1.12 8.56 8.49
N GLY A 47 -0.46 9.09 7.45
CA GLY A 47 1.00 9.14 7.37
C GLY A 47 1.66 7.78 7.13
N ALA A 48 0.89 6.75 6.71
CA ALA A 48 1.43 5.43 6.41
C ALA A 48 2.33 5.47 5.15
N SER A 49 3.51 4.87 5.24
CA SER A 49 4.41 4.70 4.08
C SER A 49 4.04 3.50 3.20
N ARG A 50 3.07 2.68 3.63
CA ARG A 50 2.61 1.47 2.94
C ARG A 50 1.11 1.30 3.12
N VAL A 51 0.41 0.93 2.04
CA VAL A 51 -1.01 0.59 2.05
C VAL A 51 -1.15 -0.85 1.59
N ALA A 52 -1.49 -1.73 2.53
CA ALA A 52 -1.70 -3.15 2.24
C ALA A 52 -3.14 -3.39 1.80
N THR A 53 -3.30 -4.16 0.72
CA THR A 53 -4.60 -4.65 0.23
C THR A 53 -4.58 -6.17 0.16
N ALA A 54 -5.76 -6.81 0.09
CA ALA A 54 -5.87 -8.27 -0.11
C ALA A 54 -6.84 -8.60 -1.27
N CYS A 55 -7.06 -7.61 -2.15
CA CYS A 55 -7.98 -7.69 -3.26
C CYS A 55 -7.37 -6.91 -4.43
N PRO A 56 -7.22 -7.50 -5.62
CA PRO A 56 -6.58 -6.85 -6.76
C PRO A 56 -7.33 -5.60 -7.22
N PHE A 57 -8.66 -5.55 -7.04
CA PHE A 57 -9.43 -4.34 -7.32
C PHE A 57 -9.16 -3.23 -6.29
N CYS A 58 -9.03 -3.57 -5.02
CA CYS A 58 -8.63 -2.59 -4.01
C CYS A 58 -7.23 -2.06 -4.30
N TYR A 59 -6.29 -2.92 -4.70
CA TYR A 59 -4.97 -2.50 -5.12
C TYR A 59 -5.04 -1.44 -6.22
N ILE A 60 -5.70 -1.74 -7.35
CA ILE A 60 -5.76 -0.81 -8.48
C ILE A 60 -6.42 0.51 -8.09
N MET A 61 -7.56 0.47 -7.38
CA MET A 61 -8.27 1.71 -7.00
C MET A 61 -7.48 2.55 -6.00
N MET A 62 -6.83 1.92 -5.01
CA MET A 62 -6.03 2.64 -4.02
C MET A 62 -4.75 3.20 -4.63
N ASP A 63 -4.09 2.44 -5.51
CA ASP A 63 -2.89 2.89 -6.23
C ASP A 63 -3.22 4.09 -7.13
N ASP A 64 -4.31 4.00 -7.90
CA ASP A 64 -4.81 5.11 -8.73
C ASP A 64 -5.11 6.35 -7.89
N GLY A 65 -5.87 6.22 -6.80
CA GLY A 65 -6.24 7.36 -5.96
C GLY A 65 -5.04 8.00 -5.23
N VAL A 66 -4.06 7.20 -4.80
CA VAL A 66 -2.82 7.70 -4.16
C VAL A 66 -1.96 8.44 -5.18
N LYS A 67 -1.81 7.91 -6.40
CA LYS A 67 -1.09 8.56 -7.50
C LYS A 67 -1.80 9.82 -7.98
N ALA A 68 -3.14 9.82 -8.06
CA ALA A 68 -3.95 10.99 -8.40
C ALA A 68 -3.80 12.12 -7.35
N ALA A 69 -3.52 11.78 -6.10
CA ALA A 69 -3.20 12.73 -5.04
C ALA A 69 -1.75 13.26 -5.10
N GLY A 70 -0.93 12.82 -6.07
CA GLY A 70 0.45 13.24 -6.27
C GLY A 70 1.47 12.56 -5.37
N ALA A 71 1.11 11.44 -4.74
CA ALA A 71 2.05 10.64 -3.98
C ALA A 71 2.81 9.67 -4.90
N GLU A 72 4.12 9.61 -4.72
CA GLU A 72 5.02 8.74 -5.47
C GLU A 72 5.26 7.41 -4.72
N GLU A 73 5.72 6.38 -5.43
CA GLU A 73 5.92 5.03 -4.84
C GLU A 73 6.96 4.98 -3.71
N ASP A 74 7.93 5.90 -3.71
CA ASP A 74 8.92 6.04 -2.64
C ASP A 74 8.36 6.69 -1.36
N GLN A 75 7.26 7.42 -1.49
CA GLN A 75 6.52 8.02 -0.38
C GLN A 75 5.50 7.05 0.20
N VAL A 76 4.68 6.44 -0.67
CA VAL A 76 3.60 5.52 -0.27
C VAL A 76 3.52 4.34 -1.22
N LYS A 77 3.93 3.16 -0.75
CA LYS A 77 3.81 1.92 -1.53
C LYS A 77 2.47 1.25 -1.29
N VAL A 78 1.57 1.29 -2.27
CA VAL A 78 0.35 0.49 -2.29
C VAL A 78 0.69 -0.89 -2.85
N ALA A 79 0.33 -1.98 -2.17
CA ALA A 79 0.51 -3.32 -2.73
C ALA A 79 -0.45 -4.34 -2.10
N ASP A 80 -0.49 -5.55 -2.67
CA ASP A 80 -1.06 -6.70 -1.99
C ASP A 80 -0.22 -7.07 -0.75
N ILE A 81 -0.87 -7.58 0.29
CA ILE A 81 -0.23 -8.03 1.52
C ILE A 81 0.88 -9.05 1.26
N ALA A 82 0.72 -9.95 0.29
CA ALA A 82 1.73 -10.93 -0.08
C ALA A 82 2.99 -10.26 -0.64
N ILE A 83 2.84 -9.17 -1.40
CA ILE A 83 3.97 -8.40 -1.96
C ILE A 83 4.70 -7.68 -0.83
N HIS A 84 3.99 -7.10 0.14
CA HIS A 84 4.64 -6.50 1.30
C HIS A 84 5.38 -7.52 2.18
N VAL A 85 4.84 -8.73 2.31
CA VAL A 85 5.52 -9.82 3.01
C VAL A 85 6.78 -10.24 2.24
N LEU A 86 6.70 -10.38 0.93
CA LEU A 86 7.87 -10.71 0.09
C LEU A 86 8.95 -9.63 0.21
N ASP A 87 8.60 -8.34 0.07
CA ASP A 87 9.52 -7.22 0.28
C ASP A 87 10.23 -7.33 1.64
N ALA A 88 9.49 -7.70 2.69
CA ALA A 88 10.03 -7.81 4.04
C ALA A 88 11.01 -8.98 4.18
N LEU A 89 10.71 -10.13 3.57
CA LEU A 89 11.59 -11.30 3.55
C LEU A 89 12.89 -10.99 2.81
N GLU A 90 12.80 -10.43 1.60
CA GLU A 90 14.00 -10.09 0.83
C GLU A 90 14.86 -9.02 1.52
N ASN A 91 14.23 -8.04 2.18
CA ASN A 91 14.95 -7.07 3.00
C ASN A 91 15.65 -7.73 4.20
N GLY A 92 15.00 -8.71 4.83
CA GLY A 92 15.57 -9.50 5.92
C GLY A 92 16.78 -10.30 5.46
N ASP A 93 16.68 -10.98 4.31
CA ASP A 93 17.77 -11.77 3.73
C ASP A 93 18.97 -10.89 3.36
N ARG A 94 18.73 -9.71 2.75
CA ARG A 94 19.79 -8.73 2.46
C ARG A 94 20.48 -8.24 3.72
N ALA A 95 19.72 -7.93 4.77
CA ALA A 95 20.28 -7.48 6.04
C ALA A 95 21.12 -8.58 6.71
N ALA A 96 20.63 -9.83 6.72
CA ALA A 96 21.36 -10.97 7.26
C ALA A 96 22.65 -11.27 6.47
N ALA A 97 22.62 -11.15 5.14
CA ALA A 97 23.81 -11.31 4.31
C ALA A 97 24.85 -10.21 4.58
N ALA A 98 24.42 -8.96 4.79
CA ALA A 98 25.31 -7.85 5.12
C ALA A 98 25.94 -7.97 6.51
N ASP A 99 25.25 -8.60 7.47
CA ASP A 99 25.75 -8.86 8.83
C ASP A 99 26.60 -10.15 8.91
N SER A 100 26.79 -10.86 7.78
CA SER A 100 27.62 -12.06 7.74
C SER A 100 29.09 -11.71 8.04
N PRO A 101 29.79 -12.47 8.90
CA PRO A 101 31.23 -12.29 9.13
C PRO A 101 32.07 -12.52 7.87
N PHE A 102 31.48 -13.03 6.79
CA PHE A 102 32.11 -13.24 5.48
C PHE A 102 31.72 -12.18 4.43
N ALA A 103 30.93 -11.15 4.78
CA ALA A 103 30.47 -10.13 3.84
C ALA A 103 31.61 -9.32 3.17
N GLY A 104 32.81 -9.32 3.77
CA GLY A 104 33.99 -8.61 3.27
C GLY A 104 35.01 -9.44 2.45
N THR A 105 34.82 -10.75 2.27
CA THR A 105 35.83 -11.60 1.57
C THR A 105 35.57 -11.78 0.08
N ALA A 106 34.58 -11.09 -0.50
CA ALA A 106 34.23 -11.19 -1.93
C ALA A 106 35.07 -10.29 -2.85
N GLY A 107 36.26 -9.87 -2.40
CA GLY A 107 37.12 -8.95 -3.13
C GLY A 107 38.60 -9.14 -2.84
N GLU A 108 39.13 -10.33 -3.13
CA GLU A 108 40.54 -10.60 -3.48
C GLU A 108 40.59 -11.75 -4.50
#